data_AF-A0A522C3N9-F1
#
_entry.id   AF-A0A522C3N9-F1
#
_cell.length_a   1.000
_cell.length_b   1.000
_cell.length_c   1.000
_cell.angle_alpha   90.00
_cell.angle_beta   90.00
_cell.angle_gamma   90.00
#
_symmetry.space_group_name_H-M   'P 1'
#
loop_
_entity.id
_entity.type
_entity.pdbx_description
1 polymer ?
#
loop_
_entity_poly.entity_id
_entity_poly.type
_entity_poly.pdbx_seq_one_letter_code
_entity_poly.pdbx_strand_id
1 'polypeptide(L)'
;YFMNPLVTVLLGVVVLGERLRRAQWVAVAVAFVAVLVLTVASGELPWIAIVLACSFGAYGLLKKTAGVGALEGLAVETAVLFPVTVIFVAWLGVSGNGTFGSEGPGHAGLLALSGVITAIPLLLFGAAASRIPLSTLGVLQYLTPTMQFALGIVVFREPLPLPTLLGFGLVWTALVLFTVDLVRHHRRTSPLAVTEPA
;
A
#
# COMPACT_ATOMS: atom_id res chain seq x y z
N TYR A 1 -5.30 7.59 -1.20
CA TYR A 1 -4.54 6.34 -1.37
C TYR A 1 -3.68 6.28 -2.63
N PHE A 2 -4.09 6.84 -3.77
CA PHE A 2 -3.34 6.75 -5.04
C PHE A 2 -1.91 7.30 -5.06
N MET A 3 -1.59 8.24 -4.16
CA MET A 3 -0.25 8.81 -4.06
C MET A 3 0.78 7.81 -3.50
N ASN A 4 0.33 6.88 -2.64
CA ASN A 4 1.21 5.96 -1.95
C ASN A 4 1.97 5.00 -2.91
N PRO A 5 1.29 4.37 -3.89
CA PRO A 5 1.97 3.68 -5.00
C PRO A 5 3.08 4.48 -5.68
N LEU A 6 2.81 5.74 -6.05
CA LEU A 6 3.78 6.60 -6.73
C LEU A 6 5.00 6.88 -5.87
N VAL A 7 4.78 7.29 -4.62
CA VAL A 7 5.87 7.58 -3.67
C VAL A 7 6.71 6.33 -3.41
N THR A 8 6.07 5.17 -3.24
CA THR A 8 6.76 3.89 -3.07
C THR A 8 7.65 3.56 -4.28
N VAL A 9 7.13 3.74 -5.51
CA VAL A 9 7.93 3.52 -6.72
C VAL A 9 9.10 4.50 -6.81
N LEU A 10 8.87 5.79 -6.54
CA LEU A 10 9.91 6.81 -6.59
C LEU A 10 11.02 6.55 -5.56
N LEU A 11 10.67 6.12 -4.35
CA LEU A 11 11.65 5.73 -3.33
C LEU A 11 12.49 4.53 -3.79
N GLY A 12 11.87 3.55 -4.47
CA GLY A 12 12.60 2.43 -5.06
C GLY A 12 13.64 2.88 -6.09
N VAL A 13 13.28 3.83 -6.95
CA VAL A 13 14.18 4.34 -7.99
C VAL A 13 15.28 5.22 -7.41
N VAL A 14 14.90 6.20 -6.58
CA VAL A 14 15.81 7.25 -6.12
C VAL A 14 16.72 6.75 -5.00
N VAL A 15 16.19 5.98 -4.05
CA VAL A 15 16.94 5.55 -2.87
C VAL A 15 17.62 4.21 -3.09
N LEU A 16 16.93 3.25 -3.71
CA LEU A 16 17.47 1.90 -3.94
C LEU A 16 18.12 1.72 -5.31
N GLY A 17 18.05 2.73 -6.18
CA GLY A 17 18.64 2.67 -7.52
C GLY A 17 17.91 1.69 -8.45
N GLU A 18 16.65 1.36 -8.19
CA GLU A 18 15.89 0.42 -9.02
C GLU A 18 15.73 0.97 -10.44
N ARG A 19 16.16 0.20 -11.44
CA ARG A 19 16.10 0.60 -12.85
C ARG A 19 14.74 0.29 -13.44
N LEU A 20 13.90 1.31 -13.59
CA LEU A 20 12.66 1.21 -14.34
C LEU A 20 12.91 1.20 -15.85
N ARG A 21 12.14 0.38 -16.57
CA ARG A 21 12.13 0.43 -18.04
C ARG A 21 11.29 1.60 -18.55
N ARG A 22 11.50 1.99 -19.80
CA ARG A 22 10.80 3.11 -20.44
C ARG A 22 9.28 3.00 -20.32
N ALA A 23 8.71 1.81 -20.54
CA ALA A 23 7.27 1.58 -20.39
C ALA A 23 6.76 1.77 -18.94
N GLN A 24 7.55 1.39 -17.95
CA GLN A 24 7.21 1.61 -16.54
C GLN A 24 7.27 3.09 -16.16
N TRP A 25 8.22 3.84 -16.71
CA TRP A 25 8.26 5.30 -16.57
C TRP A 25 7.04 5.98 -17.18
N VAL A 26 6.57 5.52 -18.34
CA VAL A 26 5.32 5.99 -18.94
C VAL A 26 4.14 5.71 -18.00
N ALA A 27 4.06 4.50 -17.43
CA ALA A 27 3.00 4.19 -16.46
C ALA A 27 3.05 5.10 -15.21
N VAL A 28 4.24 5.36 -14.66
CA VAL A 28 4.42 6.29 -13.53
C VAL A 28 3.96 7.70 -13.90
N ALA A 29 4.31 8.20 -15.10
CA ALA A 29 3.88 9.51 -15.57
C ALA A 29 2.35 9.59 -15.73
N VAL A 30 1.72 8.57 -16.32
CA VAL A 30 0.25 8.51 -16.46
C VAL A 30 -0.43 8.51 -15.09
N ALA A 31 0.08 7.71 -14.14
CA ALA A 31 -0.48 7.68 -12.79
C ALA A 31 -0.28 9.01 -12.04
N PHE A 32 0.85 9.68 -12.23
CA PHE A 32 1.08 11.02 -11.67
C PHE A 32 0.09 12.05 -12.24
N VAL A 33 -0.16 12.04 -13.55
CA VAL A 33 -1.18 12.89 -14.18
C VAL A 33 -2.57 12.58 -13.63
N ALA A 34 -2.91 11.30 -13.41
CA ALA A 34 -4.19 10.92 -12.81
C ALA A 34 -4.38 11.52 -11.40
N VAL A 35 -3.33 11.49 -10.57
CA VAL A 35 -3.35 12.11 -9.24
C VAL A 35 -3.50 13.63 -9.33
N LEU A 36 -2.82 14.28 -10.28
CA LEU A 36 -2.96 15.73 -10.50
C LEU A 36 -4.38 16.11 -10.92
N VAL A 37 -4.97 15.39 -11.88
CA VAL A 37 -6.36 15.62 -12.32
C VAL A 37 -7.32 15.48 -11.16
N LEU A 38 -7.17 14.42 -10.35
CA LEU A 38 -8.03 14.21 -9.19
C LEU A 38 -7.83 15.31 -8.13
N THR A 39 -6.60 15.76 -7.92
CA THR A 39 -6.27 16.86 -6.98
C THR A 39 -6.90 18.17 -7.43
N VAL A 40 -6.76 18.55 -8.70
CA VAL A 40 -7.36 19.77 -9.26
C VAL A 40 -8.89 19.70 -9.19
N ALA A 41 -9.48 18.54 -9.51
CA ALA A 41 -10.92 18.33 -9.41
C ALA A 41 -11.45 18.44 -7.96
N SER A 42 -10.61 18.13 -6.97
CA SER A 42 -10.93 18.22 -5.54
C SER A 42 -10.83 19.64 -5.00
N GLY A 43 -10.12 20.55 -5.67
CA GLY A 43 -9.90 21.94 -5.24
C GLY A 43 -8.97 22.12 -4.03
N GLU A 44 -8.63 21.04 -3.31
CA GLU A 44 -7.77 21.05 -2.13
C GLU A 44 -6.48 20.26 -2.36
N LEU A 45 -5.37 20.79 -1.84
CA LEU A 45 -4.10 20.06 -1.86
C LEU A 45 -4.19 18.86 -0.91
N PRO A 46 -3.89 17.63 -1.37
CA PRO A 46 -4.10 16.42 -0.58
C PRO A 46 -2.90 16.18 0.37
N TRP A 47 -2.62 17.13 1.25
CA TRP A 47 -1.47 17.10 2.15
C TRP A 47 -1.47 15.88 3.09
N ILE A 48 -2.66 15.44 3.54
CA ILE A 48 -2.80 14.19 4.32
C ILE A 48 -2.35 12.99 3.49
N ALA A 49 -2.77 12.92 2.22
CA ALA A 49 -2.37 11.83 1.34
C ALA A 49 -0.87 11.85 1.04
N ILE A 50 -0.25 13.04 0.95
CA ILE A 50 1.21 13.19 0.81
C ILE A 50 1.91 12.67 2.06
N VAL A 51 1.51 13.13 3.26
CA VAL A 51 2.13 12.69 4.53
C VAL A 51 2.00 11.19 4.70
N LEU A 52 0.82 10.62 4.44
CA LEU A 52 0.59 9.17 4.51
C LEU A 52 1.38 8.39 3.45
N ALA A 53 1.49 8.91 2.23
CA ALA A 53 2.27 8.26 1.18
C ALA A 53 3.77 8.27 1.51
N CYS A 54 4.28 9.38 2.05
CA CYS A 54 5.66 9.50 2.49
C CYS A 54 5.95 8.61 3.70
N SER A 55 5.09 8.60 4.72
CA SER A 55 5.29 7.77 5.92
C SER A 55 5.23 6.28 5.59
N PHE A 56 4.24 5.85 4.82
CA PHE A 56 4.10 4.44 4.45
C PHE A 56 5.15 4.01 3.42
N GLY A 57 5.51 4.87 2.47
CA GLY A 57 6.62 4.63 1.55
C GLY A 57 7.95 4.47 2.29
N ALA A 58 8.22 5.32 3.28
CA ALA A 58 9.39 5.20 4.14
C ALA A 58 9.36 3.92 4.99
N TYR A 59 8.20 3.53 5.52
CA TYR A 59 8.03 2.25 6.20
C TYR A 59 8.36 1.06 5.29
N GLY A 60 7.84 1.04 4.06
CA GLY A 60 8.15 0.01 3.06
C GLY A 60 9.62 -0.04 2.70
N LEU A 61 10.26 1.13 2.55
CA LEU A 61 11.70 1.25 2.32
C LEU A 61 12.49 0.68 3.51
N LEU A 62 12.12 1.03 4.74
CA LEU A 62 12.78 0.53 5.95
C LEU A 62 12.65 -0.99 6.08
N LYS A 63 11.46 -1.55 5.82
CA LYS A 63 11.26 -3.01 5.78
C LYS A 63 12.15 -3.69 4.74
N LYS A 64 12.37 -3.04 3.60
CA LYS A 64 13.22 -3.57 2.54
C LYS A 64 14.72 -3.50 2.87
N THR A 65 15.17 -2.47 3.59
CA THR A 65 16.59 -2.27 3.92
C THR A 65 17.02 -2.86 5.27
N ALA A 66 16.08 -3.12 6.18
CA ALA A 66 16.40 -3.56 7.55
C ALA A 66 17.03 -4.97 7.64
N GLY A 67 16.93 -5.80 6.60
CA GLY A 67 17.58 -7.12 6.54
C GLY A 67 17.07 -8.15 7.58
N VAL A 68 16.02 -7.81 8.33
CA VAL A 68 15.36 -8.68 9.31
C VAL A 68 14.13 -9.35 8.69
N GLY A 69 13.81 -10.56 9.17
CA GLY A 69 12.58 -11.23 8.76
C GLY A 69 11.34 -10.43 9.14
N ALA A 70 10.25 -10.66 8.41
CA ALA A 70 9.04 -9.86 8.54
C ALA A 70 8.40 -9.96 9.93
N LEU A 71 8.46 -11.15 10.54
CA LEU A 71 7.92 -11.41 11.87
C LEU A 71 8.79 -10.75 12.94
N GLU A 72 10.10 -10.92 12.87
CA GLU A 72 11.06 -10.32 13.79
C GLU A 72 10.97 -8.79 13.73
N GLY A 73 10.93 -8.22 12.52
CA GLY A 73 10.79 -6.79 12.33
C GLY A 73 9.48 -6.24 12.90
N LEU A 74 8.35 -6.92 12.68
CA LEU A 74 7.07 -6.47 13.25
C LEU A 74 7.03 -6.65 14.77
N ALA A 75 7.64 -7.71 15.31
CA ALA A 75 7.74 -7.93 16.74
C ALA A 75 8.55 -6.81 17.41
N VAL A 76 9.67 -6.39 16.83
CA VAL A 76 10.47 -5.26 17.32
C VAL A 76 9.68 -3.95 17.26
N GLU A 77 9.02 -3.66 16.14
CA GLU A 77 8.16 -2.48 16.00
C GLU A 77 7.06 -2.45 17.07
N THR A 78 6.41 -3.59 17.29
CA THR A 78 5.36 -3.74 18.30
C THR A 78 5.92 -3.59 19.71
N ALA A 79 7.09 -4.18 20.00
CA ALA A 79 7.74 -4.08 21.31
C ALA A 79 8.14 -2.64 21.65
N VAL A 80 8.62 -1.88 20.67
CA VAL A 80 8.96 -0.46 20.83
C VAL A 80 7.69 0.38 21.10
N LEU A 81 6.58 0.08 20.43
CA LEU A 81 5.30 0.79 20.62
C LEU A 81 4.52 0.31 21.86
N PHE A 82 4.82 -0.87 22.38
CA PHE A 82 4.14 -1.46 23.52
C PHE A 82 4.07 -0.55 24.77
N PRO A 83 5.18 0.03 25.28
CA PRO A 83 5.10 0.89 26.46
C PRO A 83 4.23 2.13 26.24
N VAL A 84 4.32 2.76 25.06
CA VAL A 84 3.49 3.92 24.70
C VAL A 84 2.02 3.53 24.66
N THR A 85 1.71 2.36 24.10
CA THR A 85 0.35 1.84 24.02
C THR A 85 -0.21 1.51 25.40
N VAL A 86 0.59 0.92 26.30
CA VAL A 86 0.19 0.64 27.68
C VAL A 86 -0.14 1.93 28.43
N ILE A 87 0.70 2.96 28.29
CA ILE A 87 0.44 4.28 28.90
C ILE A 87 -0.89 4.87 28.37
N PHE A 88 -1.11 4.80 27.06
CA PHE A 88 -2.32 5.31 26.44
C PHE A 88 -3.59 4.55 26.90
N VAL A 89 -3.53 3.22 26.97
CA VAL A 89 -4.64 2.39 27.45
C VAL A 89 -4.93 2.65 28.95
N ALA A 90 -3.90 2.81 29.77
CA ALA A 90 -4.07 3.17 31.18
C ALA A 90 -4.74 4.55 31.33
N TRP A 91 -4.32 5.53 30.52
CA TRP A 91 -4.93 6.85 30.49
C TRP A 91 -6.40 6.80 30.04
N LEU A 92 -6.74 6.00 29.03
CA LEU A 92 -8.13 5.76 28.62
C LEU A 92 -8.97 5.15 29.76
N GLY A 93 -8.39 4.21 30.52
CA GLY A 93 -9.04 3.60 31.67
C GLY A 93 -9.34 4.62 32.78
N VAL A 94 -8.38 5.46 33.16
CA VAL A 94 -8.55 6.46 34.23
C VAL A 94 -9.44 7.62 33.80
N SER A 95 -9.43 8.00 32.51
CA SER A 95 -10.28 9.07 31.98
C SER A 95 -11.73 8.63 31.68
N GLY A 96 -12.05 7.34 31.87
CA GLY A 96 -13.38 6.79 31.60
C GLY A 96 -13.71 6.63 30.11
N ASN A 97 -12.74 6.82 29.22
CA ASN A 97 -12.91 6.70 27.75
C ASN A 97 -12.60 5.28 27.23
N GLY A 98 -12.18 4.36 28.10
CA GLY A 98 -11.89 2.98 27.73
C GLY A 98 -13.15 2.15 27.52
N THR A 99 -13.34 1.60 26.32
CA THR A 99 -14.58 0.88 25.94
C THR A 99 -14.47 -0.65 25.97
N PHE A 100 -13.26 -1.20 26.19
CA PHE A 100 -13.01 -2.65 26.09
C PHE A 100 -13.88 -3.50 27.03
N GLY A 101 -14.13 -3.02 28.25
CA GLY A 101 -14.94 -3.72 29.24
C GLY A 101 -16.38 -3.19 29.38
N SER A 102 -16.72 -2.04 28.78
CA SER A 102 -17.99 -1.34 29.03
C SER A 102 -19.08 -1.66 28.02
N GLU A 103 -18.72 -1.92 26.75
CA GLU A 103 -19.67 -2.08 25.64
C GLU A 103 -20.04 -3.56 25.36
N GLY A 104 -19.71 -4.46 26.28
CA GLY A 104 -20.04 -5.88 26.20
C GLY A 104 -19.03 -6.75 25.41
N PRO A 105 -19.22 -8.09 25.43
CA PRO A 105 -18.22 -9.03 24.92
C PRO A 105 -18.04 -8.98 23.39
N GLY A 106 -19.07 -8.58 22.65
CA GLY A 106 -18.99 -8.42 21.19
C GLY A 106 -18.03 -7.29 20.80
N HIS A 107 -18.13 -6.13 21.45
CA HIS A 107 -17.23 -5.00 21.24
C HIS A 107 -15.78 -5.32 21.62
N ALA A 108 -15.59 -5.97 22.77
CA ALA A 108 -14.28 -6.46 23.19
C ALA A 108 -13.66 -7.42 22.16
N GLY A 109 -14.48 -8.33 21.63
CA GLY A 109 -14.09 -9.25 20.55
C GLY A 109 -13.68 -8.53 19.28
N LEU A 110 -14.44 -7.54 18.83
CA LEU A 110 -14.11 -6.71 17.66
C LEU A 110 -12.81 -5.92 17.86
N LEU A 111 -12.60 -5.35 19.05
CA LEU A 111 -11.36 -4.65 19.39
C LEU A 111 -10.15 -5.60 19.32
N ALA A 112 -10.26 -6.80 19.89
CA ALA A 112 -9.18 -7.80 19.81
C ALA A 112 -8.91 -8.25 18.36
N LEU A 113 -9.98 -8.47 17.58
CA LEU A 113 -9.90 -8.84 16.16
C LEU A 113 -9.27 -7.74 15.30
N SER A 114 -9.46 -6.47 15.64
CA SER A 114 -8.85 -5.35 14.90
C SER A 114 -7.31 -5.44 14.88
N GLY A 115 -6.70 -5.87 16.00
CA GLY A 115 -5.27 -6.12 16.08
C GLY A 115 -4.83 -7.25 15.15
N VAL A 116 -5.55 -8.37 15.14
CA VAL A 116 -5.25 -9.53 14.28
C VAL A 116 -5.39 -9.18 12.80
N ILE A 117 -6.49 -8.53 12.43
CA ILE A 117 -6.78 -8.11 11.05
C ILE A 117 -5.76 -7.08 10.55
N THR A 118 -5.10 -6.33 11.44
CA THR A 118 -4.04 -5.38 11.08
C THR A 118 -2.66 -6.03 11.02
N ALA A 119 -2.33 -6.88 12.00
CA ALA A 119 -1.01 -7.51 12.09
C ALA A 119 -0.74 -8.45 10.91
N ILE A 120 -1.74 -9.26 10.50
CA ILE A 120 -1.56 -10.22 9.41
C ILE A 120 -1.19 -9.53 8.08
N PRO A 121 -1.91 -8.51 7.58
CA PRO A 121 -1.51 -7.77 6.40
C PRO A 121 -0.15 -7.09 6.53
N LEU A 122 0.20 -6.55 7.70
CA LEU A 122 1.52 -5.92 7.91
C LEU A 122 2.67 -6.95 7.84
N LEU A 123 2.46 -8.15 8.38
CA LEU A 123 3.41 -9.27 8.24
C LEU A 123 3.58 -9.66 6.76
N LEU A 124 2.47 -9.86 6.05
CA LEU A 124 2.49 -10.20 4.63
C LEU A 124 3.14 -9.10 3.78
N PHE A 125 2.86 -7.84 4.10
CA PHE A 125 3.48 -6.68 3.47
C PHE A 125 4.99 -6.64 3.73
N GLY A 126 5.44 -6.80 4.98
CA GLY A 126 6.86 -6.84 5.32
C GLY A 126 7.59 -8.00 4.63
N ALA A 127 6.94 -9.16 4.51
CA ALA A 127 7.46 -10.30 3.78
C ALA A 127 7.56 -10.02 2.27
N ALA A 128 6.61 -9.30 1.68
CA ALA A 128 6.69 -8.88 0.29
C ALA A 128 7.78 -7.80 0.08
N ALA A 129 7.83 -6.79 0.94
CA ALA A 129 8.77 -5.66 0.85
C ALA A 129 10.23 -6.09 0.85
N SER A 130 10.57 -7.12 1.61
CA SER A 130 11.91 -7.72 1.63
C SER A 130 12.24 -8.57 0.40
N ARG A 131 11.25 -9.08 -0.33
CA ARG A 131 11.45 -10.09 -1.40
C ARG A 131 11.30 -9.55 -2.83
N ILE A 132 10.50 -8.51 -3.04
CA ILE A 132 10.24 -7.96 -4.39
C ILE A 132 10.74 -6.51 -4.51
N PRO A 133 11.04 -6.02 -5.74
CA PRO A 133 11.38 -4.62 -5.95
C PRO A 133 10.31 -3.68 -5.38
N LEU A 134 10.74 -2.59 -4.75
CA LEU A 134 9.85 -1.61 -4.14
C LEU A 134 8.96 -0.94 -5.20
N SER A 135 9.48 -0.75 -6.41
CA SER A 135 8.71 -0.32 -7.59
C SER A 135 7.56 -1.27 -7.94
N THR A 136 7.79 -2.58 -7.95
CA THR A 136 6.72 -3.58 -8.16
C THR A 136 5.71 -3.54 -7.03
N LEU A 137 6.17 -3.40 -5.79
CA LEU A 137 5.30 -3.34 -4.62
C LEU A 137 4.42 -2.09 -4.65
N GLY A 138 4.97 -0.93 -5.00
CA GLY A 138 4.21 0.30 -5.21
C GLY A 138 3.09 0.11 -6.22
N VAL A 139 3.34 -0.58 -7.33
CA VAL A 139 2.28 -0.84 -8.32
C VAL A 139 1.21 -1.81 -7.80
N LEU A 140 1.58 -2.85 -7.06
CA LEU A 140 0.62 -3.76 -6.43
C LEU A 140 -0.31 -3.04 -5.44
N GLN A 141 0.17 -1.97 -4.81
CA GLN A 141 -0.65 -1.16 -3.91
C GLN A 141 -1.80 -0.41 -4.62
N TYR A 142 -1.83 -0.31 -5.95
CA TYR A 142 -3.02 0.17 -6.68
C TYR A 142 -4.22 -0.78 -6.58
N LEU A 143 -4.02 -2.01 -6.11
CA LEU A 143 -5.11 -2.93 -5.83
C LEU A 143 -6.03 -2.39 -4.72
N THR A 144 -5.47 -1.77 -3.68
CA THR A 144 -6.23 -1.22 -2.56
C THR A 144 -7.24 -0.15 -3.00
N PRO A 145 -6.86 0.93 -3.69
CA PRO A 145 -7.84 1.91 -4.15
C PRO A 145 -8.80 1.33 -5.20
N THR A 146 -8.40 0.32 -5.97
CA THR A 146 -9.30 -0.39 -6.89
C THR A 146 -10.39 -1.17 -6.14
N MET A 147 -10.01 -1.87 -5.06
CA MET A 147 -10.95 -2.56 -4.18
C MET A 147 -11.87 -1.55 -3.47
N GLN A 148 -11.33 -0.44 -2.97
CA GLN A 148 -12.12 0.63 -2.35
C GLN A 148 -13.16 1.19 -3.31
N PHE A 149 -12.80 1.42 -4.57
CA PHE A 149 -13.73 1.86 -5.61
C PHE A 149 -14.80 0.83 -5.94
N ALA A 150 -14.42 -0.44 -6.09
CA ALA A 150 -15.37 -1.51 -6.34
C ALA A 150 -16.40 -1.64 -5.21
N LEU A 151 -15.94 -1.56 -3.96
CA LEU A 151 -16.83 -1.53 -2.79
C LEU A 151 -17.72 -0.28 -2.77
N GLY A 152 -17.16 0.89 -3.08
CA GLY A 152 -17.90 2.15 -3.21
C GLY A 152 -19.11 2.04 -4.15
N ILE A 153 -18.94 1.43 -5.32
CA ILE A 153 -20.03 1.22 -6.28
C ILE A 153 -20.95 0.08 -5.85
N VAL A 154 -20.38 -1.11 -5.62
CA VAL A 154 -21.17 -2.36 -5.57
C VAL A 154 -21.88 -2.50 -4.23
N VAL A 155 -21.19 -2.15 -3.14
CA VAL A 155 -21.68 -2.35 -1.77
C VAL A 155 -22.32 -1.06 -1.25
N PHE A 156 -21.61 0.06 -1.34
CA PHE A 156 -22.07 1.34 -0.76
C PHE A 156 -22.96 2.15 -1.71
N ARG A 157 -22.97 1.82 -3.02
CA ARG A 157 -23.76 2.50 -4.06
C ARG A 157 -23.58 4.02 -4.08
N GLU A 158 -22.35 4.47 -3.86
CA GLU A 158 -22.04 5.90 -3.86
C GLU A 158 -22.17 6.50 -5.27
N PRO A 159 -22.69 7.73 -5.40
CA PRO A 159 -22.72 8.43 -6.68
C PRO A 159 -21.29 8.73 -7.12
N LEU A 160 -20.92 8.28 -8.31
CA LEU A 160 -19.60 8.55 -8.88
C LEU A 160 -19.62 9.76 -9.79
N PRO A 161 -19.03 10.89 -9.38
CA PRO A 161 -18.88 12.03 -10.26
C PRO A 161 -17.88 11.71 -11.38
N LEU A 162 -18.15 12.24 -12.57
CA LEU A 162 -17.37 11.97 -13.78
C LEU A 162 -15.85 12.20 -13.64
N PRO A 163 -15.36 13.26 -12.95
CA PRO A 163 -13.93 13.45 -12.73
C PRO A 163 -13.26 12.28 -11.98
N THR A 164 -13.95 11.70 -11.00
CA THR A 164 -13.47 10.54 -10.26
C THR A 164 -13.33 9.34 -11.20
N LEU A 165 -14.37 9.05 -11.98
CA LEU A 165 -14.35 7.94 -12.96
C LEU A 165 -13.19 8.07 -13.95
N LEU A 166 -12.94 9.28 -14.48
CA LEU A 166 -11.84 9.56 -15.39
C LEU A 166 -10.47 9.37 -14.70
N GLY A 167 -10.32 9.84 -13.45
CA GLY A 167 -9.11 9.62 -12.66
C GLY A 167 -8.81 8.14 -12.44
N PHE A 168 -9.82 7.35 -12.06
CA PHE A 168 -9.69 5.90 -11.91
C PHE A 168 -9.33 5.21 -13.23
N GLY A 169 -9.96 5.60 -14.34
CA GLY A 169 -9.65 5.08 -15.67
C GLY A 169 -8.19 5.31 -16.09
N LEU A 170 -7.64 6.49 -15.80
CA LEU A 170 -6.23 6.80 -16.06
C LEU A 170 -5.29 5.94 -15.20
N VAL A 171 -5.58 5.77 -13.91
CA VAL A 171 -4.77 4.91 -13.02
C VAL A 171 -4.80 3.46 -13.49
N TRP A 172 -5.97 2.92 -13.87
CA TRP A 172 -6.05 1.57 -14.39
C TRP A 172 -5.32 1.40 -15.72
N THR A 173 -5.33 2.42 -16.58
CA THR A 173 -4.52 2.41 -17.80
C THR A 173 -3.03 2.31 -17.46
N ALA A 174 -2.54 3.10 -16.50
CA ALA A 174 -1.16 3.00 -16.02
C ALA A 174 -0.85 1.61 -15.44
N LEU A 175 -1.76 1.05 -14.65
CA LEU A 175 -1.60 -0.28 -14.03
C LEU A 175 -1.55 -1.39 -15.09
N VAL A 176 -2.40 -1.34 -16.10
CA VAL A 176 -2.39 -2.28 -17.24
C VAL A 176 -1.07 -2.17 -18.00
N LEU A 177 -0.62 -0.96 -18.34
CA LEU A 177 0.65 -0.74 -19.04
C LEU A 177 1.84 -1.32 -18.26
N PHE A 178 1.91 -1.05 -16.95
CA PHE A 178 2.97 -1.57 -16.09
C PHE A 178 2.94 -3.09 -16.00
N THR A 179 1.75 -3.66 -15.79
CA THR A 179 1.56 -5.12 -15.63
C THR A 179 1.91 -5.86 -16.91
N VAL A 180 1.49 -5.34 -18.07
CA VAL A 180 1.82 -5.92 -19.38
C VAL A 180 3.32 -5.88 -19.64
N ASP A 181 4.02 -4.79 -19.34
CA ASP A 181 5.49 -4.73 -19.47
C ASP A 181 6.19 -5.73 -18.55
N LEU A 182 5.73 -5.83 -17.30
CA LEU A 182 6.28 -6.74 -16.30
C LEU A 182 6.17 -8.21 -16.77
N VAL A 183 4.96 -8.64 -17.18
CA VAL A 183 4.69 -10.01 -17.64
C VAL A 183 5.43 -10.30 -18.94
N ARG A 184 5.43 -9.39 -19.92
CA ARG A 184 6.13 -9.58 -21.19
C ARG A 184 7.63 -9.76 -20.99
N HIS A 185 8.23 -9.03 -20.05
CA HIS A 185 9.64 -9.19 -19.79
C HIS A 185 9.95 -10.48 -19.04
N HIS A 186 9.17 -10.83 -18.01
CA HIS A 186 9.38 -12.06 -17.27
C HIS A 186 9.27 -13.31 -18.16
N ARG A 187 8.39 -13.28 -19.17
CA ARG A 187 8.28 -14.33 -20.20
C ARG A 187 9.44 -14.36 -21.18
N ARG A 188 10.11 -13.22 -21.43
CA ARG A 188 11.29 -13.15 -22.31
C ARG A 188 12.58 -13.51 -21.59
N THR A 189 12.63 -13.37 -20.27
CA THR A 189 13.80 -13.71 -19.44
C THR A 189 13.67 -15.05 -18.74
N SER A 190 12.49 -15.69 -18.72
CA SER A 190 12.39 -17.11 -18.40
C SER A 190 13.14 -17.88 -19.47
N PRO A 191 14.24 -18.57 -19.14
CA PRO A 191 14.86 -19.49 -20.07
C PRO A 191 13.78 -20.50 -20.41
N LEU A 192 13.43 -20.60 -21.69
CA LEU A 192 12.95 -21.86 -22.23
C LEU A 192 13.91 -22.90 -21.68
N ALA A 193 13.40 -23.80 -20.83
CA ALA A 193 14.05 -25.07 -20.58
C ALA A 193 14.40 -25.59 -21.97
N VAL A 194 15.69 -25.57 -22.28
CA VAL A 194 16.24 -25.96 -23.57
C VAL A 194 15.73 -27.37 -23.80
N THR A 195 14.75 -27.47 -24.69
CA THR A 195 14.40 -28.72 -25.36
C THR A 195 15.63 -29.18 -26.12
N GLU A 196 16.22 -30.27 -25.62
CA GLU A 196 16.71 -31.47 -26.33
C GLU A 196 17.96 -31.31 -27.25
N PRO A 197 18.75 -32.36 -27.59
CA PRO A 197 18.32 -33.77 -27.80
C PRO A 197 19.30 -34.91 -27.39
N ALA A 198 18.73 -36.14 -27.45
CA ALA A 198 19.30 -37.49 -27.65
C ALA A 198 20.33 -38.06 -26.64
#